data_AF-A0A132MSS5-F1
#
_entry.id   AF-A0A132MSS5-F1
#
_cell.length_a   1.000
_cell.length_b   1.000
_cell.length_c   1.000
_cell.angle_alpha   90.00
_cell.angle_beta   90.00
_cell.angle_gamma   90.00
#
_symmetry.space_group_name_H-M   'P 1'
#
loop_
_entity.id
_entity.type
_entity.pdbx_description
1 polymer ?
#
loop_
_entity_poly.entity_id
_entity_poly.type
_entity_poly.pdbx_seq_one_letter_code
_entity_poly.pdbx_strand_id
1 'polypeptide(L)'
;MDRFAEFAATWEAKYPAIVRLWENAWAEFVPFLAFDVEIRTVISTTNAIESLNARFRRTVKARGHFPHEQAALKRVYLAIMSLDPTGKGHNRWTSRWKSALNAFDITFDGRLSTGRQ
;
A
#
# COMPACT_ATOMS: atom_id res chain seq x y z
N MET A 1 12.59 -3.33 -19.95
CA MET A 1 13.55 -4.34 -19.44
C MET A 1 14.86 -3.68 -19.02
N ASP A 2 15.33 -2.70 -19.78
CA ASP A 2 16.65 -2.08 -19.63
C ASP A 2 16.94 -1.47 -18.24
N ARG A 3 15.96 -0.82 -17.61
CA ARG A 3 16.15 -0.20 -16.28
C ARG A 3 16.37 -1.20 -15.14
N PHE A 4 15.76 -2.39 -15.22
CA PHE A 4 15.98 -3.42 -14.20
C PHE A 4 17.35 -4.08 -14.39
N ALA A 5 17.78 -4.28 -15.63
CA ALA A 5 19.12 -4.76 -15.95
C ALA A 5 20.21 -3.77 -15.48
N GLU A 6 20.02 -2.46 -15.68
CA GLU A 6 20.91 -1.41 -15.14
C GLU A 6 21.00 -1.46 -13.61
N PHE A 7 19.86 -1.62 -12.93
CA PHE A 7 19.80 -1.78 -11.48
C PHE A 7 20.57 -3.02 -11.02
N ALA A 8 20.34 -4.17 -11.66
CA ALA A 8 21.03 -5.41 -11.34
C ALA A 8 22.55 -5.26 -11.55
N ALA A 9 23.00 -4.76 -12.70
CA ALA A 9 24.41 -4.54 -13.00
C ALA A 9 25.12 -3.66 -11.94
N THR A 10 24.40 -2.68 -11.38
CA THR A 10 24.95 -1.79 -10.35
C THR A 10 25.00 -2.43 -8.96
N TRP A 11 23.96 -3.19 -8.59
CA TRP A 11 23.74 -3.59 -7.19
C TRP A 11 23.90 -5.08 -6.91
N GLU A 12 23.93 -5.94 -7.92
CA GLU A 12 23.96 -7.39 -7.76
C GLU A 12 25.18 -7.86 -6.97
N ALA A 13 26.36 -7.31 -7.26
CA ALA A 13 27.59 -7.67 -6.54
C ALA A 13 27.50 -7.40 -5.03
N LYS A 14 26.77 -6.36 -4.63
CA LYS A 14 26.61 -5.95 -3.22
C LYS A 14 25.39 -6.59 -2.56
N TYR A 15 24.29 -6.74 -3.29
CA TYR A 15 23.00 -7.18 -2.79
C TYR A 15 22.34 -8.22 -3.72
N PRO A 16 22.96 -9.40 -3.89
CA PRO A 16 22.47 -10.41 -4.84
C PRO A 16 21.08 -10.94 -4.45
N ALA A 17 20.74 -10.93 -3.15
CA ALA A 17 19.43 -11.35 -2.68
C ALA A 17 18.30 -10.38 -3.10
N ILE A 18 18.60 -9.09 -3.22
CA ILE A 18 17.60 -8.08 -3.64
C ILE A 18 17.29 -8.27 -5.13
N VAL A 19 18.31 -8.51 -5.95
CA VAL A 19 18.12 -8.75 -7.39
C VAL A 19 17.27 -10.00 -7.62
N ARG A 20 17.62 -11.13 -6.99
CA ARG A 20 16.82 -12.37 -7.08
C ARG A 20 15.37 -12.20 -6.60
N LEU A 21 15.15 -11.43 -5.54
CA LEU A 21 13.79 -11.14 -5.06
C LEU A 21 12.96 -10.45 -6.15
N TRP A 22 13.53 -9.44 -6.80
CA TRP A 22 12.86 -8.73 -7.87
C TRP A 22 12.68 -9.58 -9.13
N GLU A 23 13.65 -10.41 -9.50
CA GLU A 23 13.52 -11.36 -10.62
C GLU A 23 12.35 -12.32 -10.40
N ASN A 24 12.25 -12.90 -9.21
CA ASN A 24 11.16 -13.82 -8.86
C ASN A 24 9.79 -13.12 -8.88
N ALA A 25 9.71 -11.89 -8.39
CA ALA A 25 8.48 -11.11 -8.34
C ALA A 25 8.18 -10.33 -9.64
N TRP A 26 9.06 -10.38 -10.63
CA TRP A 26 9.01 -9.47 -11.78
C TRP A 26 7.70 -9.60 -12.56
N ALA A 27 7.25 -10.84 -12.80
CA ALA A 27 6.01 -11.12 -13.51
C ALA A 27 4.78 -10.54 -12.81
N GLU A 28 4.77 -10.51 -11.47
CA GLU A 28 3.70 -9.92 -10.65
C GLU A 28 3.81 -8.38 -10.60
N PHE A 29 5.02 -7.84 -10.72
CA PHE A 29 5.28 -6.40 -10.67
C PHE A 29 5.04 -5.69 -12.01
N VAL A 30 5.29 -6.34 -13.15
CA VAL A 30 5.13 -5.73 -14.48
C VAL A 30 3.72 -5.13 -14.71
N PRO A 31 2.60 -5.78 -14.32
CA PRO A 31 1.27 -5.17 -14.43
C PRO A 31 1.15 -3.83 -13.72
N PHE A 32 1.82 -3.63 -12.58
CA PHE A 32 1.82 -2.35 -11.88
C PHE A 32 2.45 -1.22 -12.73
N LEU A 33 3.46 -1.54 -13.54
CA LEU A 33 4.09 -0.57 -14.44
C LEU A 33 3.19 -0.16 -15.60
N ALA A 34 2.18 -0.96 -15.95
CA ALA A 34 1.22 -0.62 -17.00
C ALA A 34 0.21 0.46 -16.58
N PHE A 35 0.08 0.75 -15.27
CA PHE A 35 -0.78 1.83 -14.79
C PHE A 35 -0.21 3.21 -15.08
N ASP A 36 -1.12 4.18 -15.26
CA ASP A 36 -0.79 5.60 -15.33
C ASP A 36 -0.03 6.09 -14.08
N VAL A 37 0.75 7.15 -14.25
CA VAL A 37 1.61 7.67 -13.17
C VAL A 37 0.81 8.11 -11.95
N GLU A 38 -0.40 8.61 -12.14
CA GLU A 38 -1.34 9.01 -11.09
C GLU A 38 -1.75 7.82 -10.23
N ILE A 39 -2.07 6.68 -10.86
CA ILE A 39 -2.42 5.42 -10.17
C ILE A 39 -1.20 4.87 -9.44
N ARG A 40 -0.05 4.79 -10.13
CA ARG A 40 1.20 4.29 -9.54
C ARG A 40 1.63 5.12 -8.35
N THR A 41 1.46 6.44 -8.41
CA THR A 41 1.82 7.34 -7.30
C THR A 41 1.03 6.99 -6.05
N VAL A 42 -0.29 6.80 -6.15
CA VAL A 42 -1.12 6.45 -5.00
C VAL A 42 -0.75 5.08 -4.43
N ILE A 43 -0.62 4.07 -5.28
CA ILE A 43 -0.31 2.69 -4.87
C ILE A 43 1.09 2.56 -4.27
N SER A 44 2.09 3.21 -4.87
CA SER A 44 3.49 3.13 -4.42
C SER A 44 3.75 3.88 -3.11
N THR A 45 2.80 4.70 -2.63
CA THR A 45 2.96 5.33 -1.32
C THR A 45 2.85 4.31 -0.19
N THR A 46 3.96 4.08 0.51
CA THR A 46 3.99 3.16 1.65
C THR A 46 3.45 3.80 2.94
N ASN A 47 3.40 5.14 3.00
CA ASN A 47 2.98 5.92 4.17
C ASN A 47 1.66 5.43 4.81
N ALA A 48 0.67 5.06 3.99
CA ALA A 48 -0.62 4.58 4.46
C ALA A 48 -0.47 3.29 5.28
N ILE A 49 0.10 2.27 4.66
CA ILE A 49 0.29 0.94 5.25
C ILE A 49 1.32 0.98 6.38
N GLU A 50 2.42 1.72 6.21
CA GLU A 50 3.46 1.87 7.23
C GLU A 50 2.96 2.60 8.47
N SER A 51 2.18 3.67 8.32
CA SER A 51 1.62 4.41 9.46
C SER A 51 0.69 3.52 10.29
N LEU A 52 -0.09 2.66 9.63
CA LEU A 52 -0.96 1.67 10.27
C LEU A 52 -0.13 0.59 10.99
N ASN A 53 0.85 0.00 10.30
CA ASN A 53 1.75 -1.01 10.85
C ASN A 53 2.56 -0.49 12.05
N ALA A 54 3.04 0.76 12.00
CA ALA A 54 3.72 1.40 13.11
C ALA A 54 2.80 1.52 14.34
N ARG A 55 1.53 1.86 14.14
CA ARG A 55 0.55 1.96 15.23
C ARG A 55 0.20 0.60 15.80
N PHE A 56 -0.01 -0.42 14.96
CA PHE A 56 -0.23 -1.80 15.43
C PHE A 56 0.94 -2.31 16.27
N ARG A 57 2.18 -2.14 15.78
CA ARG A 57 3.38 -2.51 16.54
C ARG A 57 3.44 -1.80 17.89
N ARG A 58 3.13 -0.51 17.95
CA ARG A 58 3.08 0.24 19.22
C ARG A 58 2.05 -0.34 20.18
N THR A 59 0.83 -0.58 19.71
CA THR A 59 -0.27 -1.08 20.54
C THR A 59 -0.01 -2.50 21.05
N VAL A 60 0.56 -3.36 20.22
CA VAL A 60 0.93 -4.74 20.56
C VAL A 60 2.10 -4.75 21.56
N LYS A 61 3.17 -4.00 21.28
CA LYS A 61 4.36 -3.91 22.15
C LYS A 61 4.03 -3.40 23.55
N ALA A 62 3.08 -2.48 23.67
CA ALA A 62 2.64 -1.96 24.97
C ALA A 62 1.97 -3.01 25.87
N ARG A 63 1.42 -4.10 25.32
CA ARG A 63 0.73 -5.14 26.10
C ARG A 63 1.62 -6.35 26.43
N GLY A 64 2.58 -6.68 25.57
CA GLY A 64 3.52 -7.79 25.73
C GLY A 64 2.93 -9.17 25.40
N HIS A 65 1.97 -9.64 26.21
CA HIS A 65 1.29 -10.92 26.00
C HIS A 65 -0.24 -10.74 25.96
N PHE A 66 -0.92 -11.61 25.21
CA PHE A 66 -2.38 -11.66 25.14
C PHE A 66 -2.89 -12.99 25.69
N PRO A 67 -4.01 -13.00 26.44
CA PRO A 67 -4.56 -14.21 27.04
C PRO A 67 -5.15 -15.18 26.01
N HIS A 68 -5.62 -14.69 24.87
CA HIS A 68 -6.15 -15.47 23.74
C HIS A 68 -6.19 -14.59 22.48
N GLU A 69 -6.40 -15.21 21.31
CA GLU A 69 -6.42 -14.52 20.01
C GLU A 69 -7.43 -13.37 19.95
N GLN A 70 -8.66 -13.58 20.44
CA GLN A 70 -9.70 -12.54 20.44
C GLN A 70 -9.29 -11.27 21.20
N ALA A 71 -8.46 -11.37 22.24
CA ALA A 71 -7.95 -10.21 22.97
C ALA A 71 -6.94 -9.42 22.12
N ALA A 72 -6.10 -10.11 21.34
CA ALA A 72 -5.18 -9.48 20.39
C ALA A 72 -5.95 -8.79 19.25
N LEU A 73 -6.94 -9.46 18.66
CA LEU A 73 -7.80 -8.89 17.62
C LEU A 73 -8.55 -7.65 18.11
N LYS A 74 -9.18 -7.70 19.29
CA LYS A 74 -9.84 -6.54 19.90
C LYS A 74 -8.89 -5.36 20.07
N ARG A 75 -7.63 -5.62 20.39
CA ARG A 75 -6.62 -4.58 20.58
C ARG A 75 -6.23 -3.90 19.26
N VAL A 76 -6.06 -4.68 18.20
CA VAL A 76 -5.82 -4.15 16.83
C VAL A 76 -7.05 -3.37 16.35
N TYR A 77 -8.25 -3.92 16.53
CA TYR A 77 -9.51 -3.26 16.17
C TYR A 77 -9.64 -1.87 16.81
N LEU A 78 -9.43 -1.78 18.14
CA LEU A 78 -9.48 -0.50 18.84
C LEU A 78 -8.41 0.48 18.35
N ALA A 79 -7.23 -0.01 17.95
CA ALA A 79 -6.20 0.84 17.34
C ALA A 79 -6.66 1.43 15.99
N ILE A 80 -7.40 0.66 15.18
CA ILE A 80 -8.00 1.15 13.94
C ILE A 80 -9.08 2.18 14.24
N MET A 81 -10.03 1.88 15.13
CA MET A 81 -11.13 2.80 15.46
C MET A 81 -10.63 4.14 16.02
N SER A 82 -9.51 4.13 16.73
CA SER A 82 -8.88 5.36 17.24
C SER A 82 -8.19 6.23 16.17
N LEU A 83 -8.05 5.76 14.92
CA LEU A 83 -7.45 6.55 13.82
C LEU A 83 -8.36 7.69 13.36
N ASP A 84 -9.66 7.46 13.38
CA ASP A 84 -10.65 8.44 12.96
C ASP A 84 -11.84 8.47 13.93
N PRO A 85 -11.62 8.91 15.18
CA PRO A 85 -12.65 8.87 16.22
C PRO A 85 -13.85 9.77 15.90
N THR A 86 -13.68 10.74 15.01
CA THR A 86 -14.75 11.66 14.57
C THR A 86 -15.30 11.32 13.18
N GLY A 87 -14.71 10.34 12.48
CA GLY A 87 -15.08 9.99 11.11
C GLY A 87 -14.80 11.10 10.09
N LYS A 88 -13.87 12.03 10.37
CA LYS A 88 -13.53 13.17 9.49
C LYS A 88 -12.12 13.10 8.93
N GLY A 89 -11.30 12.17 9.42
CA GLY A 89 -9.92 11.96 8.98
C GLY A 89 -9.85 11.61 7.50
N HIS A 90 -10.84 10.88 6.96
CA HIS A 90 -10.89 10.48 5.55
C HIS A 90 -10.84 11.65 4.56
N ASN A 91 -11.36 12.83 4.92
CA ASN A 91 -11.39 14.01 4.04
C ASN A 91 -10.01 14.49 3.61
N ARG A 92 -8.99 14.28 4.45
CA ARG A 92 -7.61 14.66 4.11
C ARG A 92 -7.01 13.72 3.06
N TRP A 93 -7.38 12.45 3.11
CA TRP A 93 -6.84 11.39 2.27
C TRP A 93 -7.46 11.41 0.87
N THR A 94 -8.76 11.67 0.76
CA THR A 94 -9.49 11.71 -0.52
C THR A 94 -9.02 12.81 -1.48
N SER A 95 -8.41 13.89 -0.97
CA SER A 95 -7.88 14.99 -1.80
C SER A 95 -6.84 14.53 -2.84
N ARG A 96 -6.01 13.54 -2.48
CA ARG A 96 -4.95 12.98 -3.35
C ARG A 96 -5.48 11.97 -4.38
N TRP A 97 -6.72 11.53 -4.22
CA TRP A 97 -7.31 10.50 -5.08
C TRP A 97 -7.98 11.04 -6.33
N LYS A 98 -8.29 12.34 -6.43
CA LYS A 98 -9.02 12.89 -7.59
C LYS A 98 -8.34 12.56 -8.93
N SER A 99 -7.04 12.82 -9.04
CA SER A 99 -6.29 12.54 -10.28
C SER A 99 -6.24 11.05 -10.59
N ALA A 100 -5.99 10.22 -9.56
CA ALA A 100 -5.96 8.77 -9.71
C ALA A 100 -7.34 8.20 -10.08
N LEU A 101 -8.43 8.74 -9.53
CA LEU A 101 -9.79 8.31 -9.85
C LEU A 101 -10.15 8.58 -11.31
N ASN A 102 -9.73 9.70 -11.88
CA ASN A 102 -9.91 9.97 -13.31
C ASN A 102 -9.10 8.97 -14.16
N ALA A 103 -7.84 8.71 -13.80
CA ALA A 103 -7.01 7.72 -14.49
C ALA A 103 -7.59 6.30 -14.38
N PHE A 104 -8.15 5.94 -13.22
CA PHE A 104 -8.84 4.66 -13.02
C PHE A 104 -10.08 4.53 -13.89
N ASP A 105 -10.85 5.60 -14.07
CA ASP A 105 -12.06 5.59 -14.91
C ASP A 105 -11.69 5.36 -16.39
N ILE A 106 -10.58 5.92 -16.85
CA ILE A 106 -10.04 5.68 -18.21
C ILE A 106 -9.49 4.26 -18.33
N THR A 107 -8.66 3.82 -17.37
CA THR A 107 -8.00 2.50 -17.41
C THR A 107 -9.01 1.36 -17.28
N PHE A 108 -10.09 1.56 -16.53
CA PHE A 108 -11.13 0.58 -16.24
C PHE A 108 -12.51 1.11 -16.66
N ASP A 109 -12.62 1.50 -17.93
CA ASP A 109 -13.85 2.04 -18.49
C ASP A 109 -15.06 1.15 -18.20
N GLY A 110 -16.18 1.79 -17.88
CA GLY A 110 -17.44 1.13 -17.51
C GLY A 110 -17.42 0.34 -16.19
N ARG A 111 -16.35 0.37 -15.37
CA ARG A 111 -16.34 -0.28 -14.05
C ARG A 111 -16.65 0.65 -12.88
N LEU A 112 -16.22 1.92 -12.96
CA LEU A 112 -16.36 2.89 -11.87
C LEU A 112 -17.48 3.91 -12.11
N SER A 113 -17.72 4.29 -13.36
CA SER A 113 -18.77 5.22 -13.79
C SER A 113 -20.18 4.62 -13.76
N THR A 114 -20.32 3.29 -13.87
CA THR A 114 -21.61 2.57 -13.92
C THR A 114 -22.44 2.69 -12.64
N GLY A 115 -21.84 3.01 -11.49
CA GLY A 115 -22.54 3.26 -10.23
C GLY A 115 -22.86 4.72 -9.94
N ARG A 116 -22.61 5.63 -10.89
CA ARG A 116 -22.74 7.09 -10.73
C ARG A 116 -23.90 7.71 -11.53
N GLN A 117 -24.75 6.87 -12.14
CA GLN A 117 -25.99 7.27 -12.82
C GLN A 117 -27.17 7.35 -11.86
#